data_AF-A0A9W8EA70-F1
#
_entry.id   AF-A0A9W8EA70-F1
#
_cell.length_a   1.000
_cell.length_b   1.000
_cell.length_c   1.000
_cell.angle_alpha   90.00
_cell.angle_beta   90.00
_cell.angle_gamma   90.00
#
_symmetry.space_group_name_H-M   'P 1'
#
loop_
_entity.id
_entity.type
_entity.pdbx_description
1 polymer ?
#
loop_
_entity_poly.entity_id
_entity_poly.type
_entity_poly.pdbx_seq_one_letter_code
_entity_poly.pdbx_strand_id
1 'polypeptide(L)'
;MDVSPVSEANVILQSEPLESINGGMMGNNFTFQLTNSDHAPLKKRSSSADRRANHNRTERTRREMLNYDFKMLAKEVPKLNNCRRPSKAQVVQASCHYIRHLKQKMSATDLELQHLCQDNATLYLQINGLRQQLGLHPITPPSRPKSLEMALNTPEPMMVPLEYMGNDNTSPHLSDPELER
;
A
#
# COMPACT_ATOMS: atom_id res chain seq x y z
N MET A 1 33.63 61.56 12.84
CA MET A 1 34.16 62.01 11.54
C MET A 1 34.75 60.75 10.91
N ASP A 2 34.12 60.06 9.98
CA ASP A 2 33.43 60.55 8.78
C ASP A 2 32.01 60.00 8.60
N VAL A 3 31.18 60.85 8.05
CA VAL A 3 29.78 60.66 7.63
C VAL A 3 29.69 61.21 6.22
N SER A 4 29.25 60.43 5.23
CA SER A 4 28.75 60.89 3.90
C SER A 4 28.50 59.70 2.93
N PRO A 5 27.65 59.82 1.89
CA PRO A 5 26.20 59.64 2.05
C PRO A 5 25.54 58.76 0.96
N VAL A 6 24.23 58.60 1.16
CA VAL A 6 23.13 58.11 0.32
C VAL A 6 23.27 58.28 -1.21
N SER A 7 22.85 57.26 -1.97
CA SER A 7 22.23 57.45 -3.30
C SER A 7 20.92 56.68 -3.35
N GLU A 8 19.82 57.43 -3.39
CA GLU A 8 18.47 56.99 -3.70
C GLU A 8 18.38 56.53 -5.16
N ALA A 9 17.67 55.44 -5.41
CA ALA A 9 16.98 55.21 -6.67
C ALA A 9 15.57 54.75 -6.34
N ASN A 10 14.63 55.50 -6.88
CA ASN A 10 13.21 55.52 -6.57
C ASN A 10 12.42 54.68 -7.62
N VAL A 11 11.21 54.23 -7.23
CA VAL A 11 10.07 53.78 -8.07
C VAL A 11 10.28 52.44 -8.84
N ILE A 12 9.42 51.41 -8.84
CA ILE A 12 7.94 51.33 -8.87
C ILE A 12 7.47 50.03 -8.18
N LEU A 13 6.49 50.19 -7.27
CA LEU A 13 5.61 49.13 -6.77
C LEU A 13 4.61 48.76 -7.88
N GLN A 14 4.59 47.48 -8.30
CA GLN A 14 3.38 46.88 -8.87
C GLN A 14 2.97 45.71 -7.98
N SER A 15 1.95 45.98 -7.17
CA SER A 15 1.11 44.99 -6.51
C SER A 15 0.11 44.45 -7.52
N GLU A 16 0.24 43.18 -7.91
CA GLU A 16 -0.83 42.49 -8.65
C GLU A 16 -1.88 41.97 -7.66
N PRO A 17 -3.20 42.07 -7.97
CA PRO A 17 -4.25 41.82 -7.00
C PRO A 17 -4.54 40.33 -6.82
N LEU A 18 -4.91 39.99 -5.58
CA LEU A 18 -5.60 38.74 -5.24
C LEU A 18 -7.04 38.80 -5.78
N GLU A 19 -7.40 37.94 -6.73
CA GLU A 19 -8.80 37.59 -6.95
C GLU A 19 -9.14 36.28 -6.24
N SER A 20 -10.04 36.41 -5.26
CA SER A 20 -10.78 35.33 -4.63
C SER A 20 -12.19 35.36 -5.19
N ILE A 21 -12.63 34.32 -5.90
CA ILE A 21 -14.06 33.93 -5.93
C ILE A 21 -14.17 32.40 -5.88
N ASN A 22 -14.49 31.93 -4.68
CA ASN A 22 -15.56 30.99 -4.34
C ASN A 22 -15.99 29.91 -5.36
N GLY A 23 -15.91 28.66 -4.88
CA GLY A 23 -17.10 27.82 -4.78
C GLY A 23 -17.10 26.53 -5.60
N GLY A 24 -17.36 25.41 -4.91
CA GLY A 24 -18.15 24.32 -5.49
C GLY A 24 -17.44 22.99 -5.65
N MET A 25 -17.86 22.03 -4.84
CA MET A 25 -17.44 20.62 -4.84
C MET A 25 -17.97 19.85 -6.04
N MET A 26 -17.33 18.70 -6.29
CA MET A 26 -17.88 17.45 -6.86
C MET A 26 -18.54 17.49 -8.25
N GLY A 27 -18.00 16.65 -9.14
CA GLY A 27 -18.73 16.24 -10.34
C GLY A 27 -17.83 15.51 -11.33
N ASN A 28 -17.65 14.21 -11.11
CA ASN A 28 -17.23 13.30 -12.18
C ASN A 28 -18.24 13.40 -13.34
N ASN A 29 -17.81 13.89 -14.50
CA ASN A 29 -18.45 13.61 -15.79
C ASN A 29 -17.45 13.89 -16.93
N PHE A 30 -16.79 12.83 -17.40
CA PHE A 30 -16.09 12.81 -18.69
C PHE A 30 -17.15 12.82 -19.80
N THR A 31 -17.64 14.01 -20.15
CA THR A 31 -18.55 14.20 -21.29
C THR A 31 -17.72 14.50 -22.54
N PHE A 32 -17.73 13.57 -23.50
CA PHE A 32 -17.14 13.77 -24.83
C PHE A 32 -18.12 14.60 -25.67
N GLN A 33 -17.88 15.91 -25.81
CA GLN A 33 -18.62 16.74 -26.77
C GLN A 33 -17.85 16.80 -28.09
N LEU A 34 -18.38 16.12 -29.11
CA LEU A 34 -18.09 16.45 -30.51
C LEU A 34 -18.93 17.68 -30.88
N THR A 35 -18.29 18.83 -31.02
CA THR A 35 -18.87 19.98 -31.72
C THR A 35 -18.10 20.21 -33.02
N ASN A 36 -18.81 20.00 -34.14
CA ASN A 36 -18.43 20.53 -35.44
C ASN A 36 -18.61 22.05 -35.38
N SER A 37 -17.51 22.77 -35.47
CA SER A 37 -17.51 24.18 -35.87
C SER A 37 -16.17 24.46 -36.50
N ASP A 38 -16.21 24.63 -37.82
CA ASP A 38 -15.19 25.33 -38.59
C ASP A 38 -14.90 26.70 -37.94
N HIS A 39 -13.65 27.14 -38.03
CA HIS A 39 -13.05 28.33 -37.39
C HIS A 39 -12.49 28.18 -35.96
N ALA A 40 -11.62 27.19 -35.73
CA ALA A 40 -10.38 27.37 -34.97
C ALA A 40 -9.47 26.13 -35.06
N PRO A 41 -8.35 26.14 -35.83
CA PRO A 41 -7.41 25.03 -35.77
C PRO A 41 -6.06 25.49 -35.22
N LEU A 42 -6.03 25.86 -33.94
CA LEU A 42 -4.90 25.50 -33.08
C LEU A 42 -5.43 24.76 -31.86
N LYS A 43 -6.27 23.74 -32.11
CA LYS A 43 -6.24 22.51 -31.31
C LYS A 43 -4.77 22.08 -31.33
N LYS A 44 -4.01 22.49 -30.30
CA LYS A 44 -2.65 22.00 -30.06
C LYS A 44 -2.78 20.49 -30.05
N ARG A 45 -2.51 19.85 -31.18
CA ARG A 45 -2.20 18.43 -31.26
C ARG A 45 -1.16 18.28 -30.17
N SER A 46 -1.52 17.64 -29.05
CA SER A 46 -0.68 17.60 -27.86
C SER A 46 0.74 17.36 -28.34
N SER A 47 1.56 18.40 -28.20
CA SER A 47 2.84 18.40 -28.89
C SER A 47 3.61 17.18 -28.38
N SER A 48 4.56 16.67 -29.15
CA SER A 48 5.44 15.62 -28.64
C SER A 48 6.07 16.03 -27.29
N ALA A 49 6.19 17.33 -27.00
CA ALA A 49 6.55 17.88 -25.70
C ALA A 49 5.45 17.70 -24.63
N ASP A 50 4.18 17.99 -24.91
CA ASP A 50 3.08 17.81 -23.95
C ASP A 50 2.88 16.34 -23.57
N ARG A 51 3.03 15.42 -24.53
CA ARG A 51 2.97 13.98 -24.24
C ARG A 51 4.11 13.53 -23.33
N ARG A 52 5.33 14.00 -23.59
CA ARG A 52 6.50 13.75 -22.73
C ARG A 52 6.32 14.35 -21.34
N ALA A 53 5.75 15.55 -21.24
CA ALA A 53 5.47 16.20 -19.97
C ALA A 53 4.44 15.41 -19.14
N ASN A 54 3.36 14.95 -19.77
CA ASN A 54 2.36 14.12 -19.09
C ASN A 54 2.96 12.78 -18.61
N HIS A 55 3.72 12.10 -19.47
CA HIS A 55 4.44 10.88 -19.09
C HIS A 55 5.37 11.10 -17.88
N ASN A 56 6.17 12.18 -17.90
CA ASN A 56 7.08 12.52 -16.80
C ASN A 56 6.32 12.80 -15.48
N ARG A 57 5.12 13.38 -15.56
CA ARG A 57 4.26 13.58 -14.40
C ARG A 57 3.80 12.24 -13.82
N THR A 58 3.25 11.37 -14.64
CA THR A 58 2.79 10.03 -14.22
C THR A 58 3.92 9.23 -13.58
N GLU A 59 5.09 9.18 -14.21
CA GLU A 59 6.24 8.43 -13.69
C GLU A 59 6.77 9.03 -12.37
N ARG A 60 6.76 10.36 -12.23
CA ARG A 60 7.13 11.02 -10.97
C ARG A 60 6.19 10.61 -9.84
N THR A 61 4.87 10.65 -10.07
CA THR A 61 3.87 10.19 -9.10
C THR A 61 4.08 8.72 -8.74
N ARG A 62 4.34 7.84 -9.72
CA ARG A 62 4.65 6.42 -9.48
C ARG A 62 5.88 6.24 -8.59
N ARG A 63 6.95 7.00 -8.84
CA ARG A 63 8.18 6.97 -8.02
C ARG A 63 7.95 7.48 -6.61
N GLU A 64 7.12 8.52 -6.45
CA GLU A 64 6.75 9.08 -5.15
C GLU A 64 5.95 8.07 -4.32
N MET A 65 4.97 7.38 -4.92
CA MET A 65 4.23 6.29 -4.29
C MET A 65 5.16 5.14 -3.87
N LEU A 66 6.01 4.64 -4.77
CA LEU A 66 6.95 3.57 -4.45
C LEU A 66 7.89 3.96 -3.30
N ASN A 67 8.37 5.21 -3.29
CA ASN A 67 9.22 5.70 -2.21
C ASN A 67 8.46 5.83 -0.89
N TYR A 68 7.16 6.13 -0.93
CA TYR A 68 6.29 6.10 0.25
C TYR A 68 6.16 4.67 0.79
N ASP A 69 5.92 3.68 -0.07
CA ASP A 69 5.81 2.28 0.32
C ASP A 69 7.08 1.76 1.00
N PHE A 70 8.26 2.10 0.46
CA PHE A 70 9.54 1.78 1.11
C PHE A 70 9.69 2.39 2.52
N LYS A 71 9.17 3.61 2.73
CA LYS A 71 9.20 4.26 4.06
C LYS A 71 8.23 3.61 5.02
N MET A 72 7.04 3.22 4.55
CA MET A 72 6.07 2.49 5.38
C MET A 72 6.60 1.13 5.78
N LEU A 73 7.12 0.36 4.82
CA LEU A 73 7.74 -0.93 5.07
C LEU A 73 8.89 -0.83 6.08
N ALA A 74 9.73 0.21 6.00
CA ALA A 74 10.81 0.41 6.96
C ALA A 74 10.33 0.64 8.41
N LYS A 75 9.15 1.25 8.61
CA LYS A 75 8.56 1.46 9.94
C LYS A 75 8.06 0.16 10.56
N GLU A 76 7.52 -0.75 9.74
CA GLU A 76 6.98 -2.04 10.17
C GLU A 76 8.08 -3.05 10.54
N VAL A 77 9.31 -2.84 10.06
CA VAL A 77 10.43 -3.74 10.34
C VAL A 77 11.14 -3.29 11.63
N PRO A 78 11.15 -4.09 12.72
CA PRO A 78 11.69 -3.66 14.02
C PRO A 78 13.16 -3.23 13.97
N LYS A 79 13.98 -3.84 13.11
CA LYS A 79 15.39 -3.47 12.92
C LYS A 79 15.59 -2.09 12.26
N LEU A 80 14.59 -1.59 11.54
CA LEU A 80 14.68 -0.38 10.73
C LEU A 80 13.85 0.79 11.28
N ASN A 81 12.97 0.56 12.25
CA ASN A 81 12.09 1.60 12.81
C ASN A 81 12.84 2.84 13.33
N ASN A 82 14.04 2.64 13.90
CA ASN A 82 14.89 3.68 14.46
C ASN A 82 15.98 4.14 13.47
N CYS A 83 16.06 3.54 12.29
CA CYS A 83 17.00 3.93 11.27
C CYS A 83 16.50 5.19 10.56
N ARG A 84 17.20 6.31 10.71
CA ARG A 84 16.78 7.60 10.13
C ARG A 84 16.69 7.57 8.60
N ARG A 85 17.58 6.84 7.92
CA ARG A 85 17.68 6.78 6.45
C ARG A 85 18.11 5.40 5.95
N PRO A 86 17.25 4.37 6.07
CA PRO A 86 17.57 3.06 5.52
C PRO A 86 17.62 3.11 4.00
N SER A 87 18.62 2.45 3.41
CA SER A 87 18.69 2.28 1.95
C SER A 87 17.61 1.30 1.45
N LYS A 88 17.23 1.39 0.18
CA LYS A 88 16.24 0.48 -0.43
C LYS A 88 16.65 -0.99 -0.29
N ALA A 89 17.94 -1.30 -0.49
CA ALA A 89 18.48 -2.65 -0.31
C ALA A 89 18.35 -3.14 1.14
N GLN A 90 18.64 -2.28 2.12
CA GLN A 90 18.48 -2.61 3.54
C GLN A 90 17.02 -2.86 3.92
N VAL A 91 16.09 -2.05 3.39
CA VAL A 91 14.64 -2.27 3.61
C VAL A 91 14.26 -3.66 3.14
N VAL A 92 14.55 -4.01 1.88
CA VAL A 92 14.22 -5.33 1.32
C VAL A 92 14.86 -6.47 2.14
N GLN A 93 16.17 -6.39 2.39
CA GLN A 93 16.89 -7.45 3.09
C GLN A 93 16.38 -7.66 4.52
N ALA A 94 16.16 -6.58 5.26
CA ALA A 94 15.66 -6.65 6.64
C ALA A 94 14.21 -7.16 6.67
N SER A 95 13.36 -6.76 5.72
CA SER A 95 12.00 -7.30 5.58
C SER A 95 12.02 -8.80 5.31
N CYS A 96 12.84 -9.27 4.38
CA CYS A 96 12.97 -10.71 4.10
C CYS A 96 13.44 -11.49 5.34
N HIS A 97 14.42 -10.97 6.07
CA HIS A 97 14.86 -11.58 7.32
C HIS A 97 13.74 -11.60 8.36
N TYR A 98 13.00 -10.50 8.51
CA TYR A 98 11.93 -10.38 9.48
C TYR A 98 10.78 -11.36 9.19
N ILE A 99 10.36 -11.50 7.93
CA ILE A 99 9.34 -12.48 7.53
C ILE A 99 9.78 -13.91 7.85
N ARG A 100 11.04 -14.28 7.55
CA ARG A 100 11.56 -15.61 7.89
C ARG A 100 11.56 -15.84 9.40
N HIS A 101 11.98 -14.83 10.17
CA HIS A 101 11.96 -14.89 11.63
C HIS A 101 10.52 -15.04 12.17
N LEU A 102 9.55 -14.29 11.64
CA LEU A 102 8.15 -14.43 12.04
C LEU A 102 7.60 -15.82 11.74
N LYS A 103 7.90 -16.41 10.58
CA LYS A 103 7.49 -17.78 10.25
C LYS A 103 8.08 -18.82 11.21
N GLN A 104 9.37 -18.70 11.54
CA GLN A 104 10.03 -19.57 12.51
C GLN A 104 9.43 -19.40 13.91
N LYS A 105 9.21 -18.16 14.34
CA LYS A 105 8.61 -17.85 15.64
C LYS A 105 7.19 -18.40 15.74
N MET A 106 6.37 -18.24 14.71
CA MET A 106 5.00 -18.75 14.67
C MET A 106 4.97 -20.28 14.79
N SER A 107 5.83 -20.98 14.03
CA SER A 107 5.96 -22.43 14.14
C SER A 107 6.41 -22.88 15.53
N ALA A 108 7.34 -22.17 16.16
CA ALA A 108 7.77 -22.47 17.52
C ALA A 108 6.64 -22.25 18.55
N THR A 109 5.88 -21.15 18.42
CA THR A 109 4.74 -20.87 19.30
C THR A 109 3.60 -21.87 19.10
N ASP A 110 3.38 -22.36 17.88
CA ASP A 110 2.37 -23.39 17.61
C ASP A 110 2.74 -24.72 18.27
N LEU A 111 4.02 -25.11 18.22
CA LEU A 111 4.51 -26.29 18.93
C LEU A 111 4.38 -26.14 20.45
N GLU A 112 4.73 -24.98 20.99
CA GLU A 112 4.56 -24.69 22.42
C GLU A 112 3.08 -24.74 22.84
N LEU A 113 2.20 -24.19 22.01
CA LEU A 113 0.75 -24.24 22.25
C LEU A 113 0.23 -25.69 22.24
N GLN A 114 0.70 -26.52 21.30
CA GLN A 114 0.35 -27.95 21.27
C GLN A 114 0.80 -28.68 22.53
N HIS A 115 2.03 -28.42 22.98
CA HIS A 115 2.55 -29.00 24.22
C HIS A 115 1.72 -28.58 25.44
N LEU A 116 1.43 -27.29 25.56
CA LEU A 116 0.58 -26.78 26.64
C LEU A 116 -0.83 -27.37 26.61
N CYS A 117 -1.42 -27.56 25.43
CA CYS A 117 -2.71 -28.22 25.30
C CYS A 117 -2.67 -29.68 25.76
N GLN A 118 -1.58 -30.40 25.44
CA GLN A 118 -1.39 -31.78 25.87
C GLN A 118 -1.21 -31.88 27.39
N ASP A 119 -0.33 -31.05 27.97
CA ASP A 119 -0.09 -30.99 29.41
C ASP A 119 -1.38 -30.66 30.16
N ASN A 120 -2.13 -29.67 29.67
CA ASN A 120 -3.40 -29.27 30.22
C ASN A 120 -4.41 -30.43 30.19
N ALA A 121 -4.54 -31.13 29.06
CA ALA A 121 -5.40 -32.31 28.95
C ALA A 121 -5.00 -33.41 29.95
N THR A 122 -3.70 -33.69 30.11
CA THR A 122 -3.19 -34.65 31.10
C THR A 122 -3.51 -34.23 32.52
N LEU A 123 -3.34 -32.95 32.87
CA LEU A 123 -3.70 -32.42 34.19
C LEU A 123 -5.21 -32.57 34.45
N TYR A 124 -6.07 -32.30 33.47
CA TYR A 124 -7.51 -32.51 33.60
C TYR A 124 -7.86 -33.97 33.86
N LEU A 125 -7.22 -34.92 33.18
CA LEU A 125 -7.41 -36.36 33.44
C LEU A 125 -7.00 -36.72 34.87
N GLN A 126 -5.85 -36.25 35.34
CA GLN A 126 -5.37 -36.51 36.70
C GLN A 126 -6.30 -35.91 37.76
N ILE A 127 -6.71 -34.64 37.59
CA ILE A 127 -7.64 -33.98 38.51
C ILE A 127 -8.98 -34.71 38.54
N ASN A 128 -9.51 -35.12 37.39
CA ASN A 128 -10.77 -35.84 37.34
C ASN A 128 -10.69 -37.23 37.97
N GLY A 129 -9.55 -37.93 37.84
CA GLY A 129 -9.29 -39.18 38.56
C GLY A 129 -9.32 -38.98 40.08
N LEU A 130 -8.64 -37.96 40.59
CA LEU A 130 -8.65 -37.62 42.02
C LEU A 130 -10.03 -37.19 42.52
N ARG A 131 -10.76 -36.38 41.73
CA ARG A 131 -12.11 -35.95 42.06
C ARG A 131 -13.07 -37.14 42.17
N GLN A 132 -12.96 -38.10 41.25
CA GLN A 132 -13.76 -39.32 41.31
C GLN A 132 -13.48 -40.12 42.59
N GLN A 133 -12.21 -40.26 43.00
CA GLN A 133 -11.84 -40.92 44.25
C GLN A 133 -12.42 -40.23 45.49
N LEU A 134 -12.59 -38.90 45.44
CA LEU A 134 -13.20 -38.10 46.49
C LEU A 134 -14.74 -37.98 46.37
N GLY A 135 -15.37 -38.67 45.42
CA GLY A 135 -16.82 -38.58 45.17
C GLY A 135 -17.28 -37.24 44.57
N LEU A 136 -16.36 -36.44 44.03
CA LEU A 136 -16.63 -35.15 43.40
C LEU A 136 -16.90 -35.31 41.89
N HIS A 137 -17.77 -34.46 41.33
CA HIS A 137 -18.03 -34.44 39.89
C HIS A 137 -16.79 -34.01 39.09
N PRO A 138 -16.54 -34.60 37.89
CA PRO A 138 -15.47 -34.18 36.98
C PRO A 138 -15.60 -32.73 36.51
N ILE A 139 -14.47 -32.11 36.19
CA ILE A 139 -14.39 -30.81 35.53
C ILE A 139 -14.04 -30.97 34.06
N THR A 140 -14.63 -30.11 33.23
CA THR A 140 -14.31 -30.01 31.82
C THR A 140 -13.31 -28.89 31.58
N PRO A 141 -12.43 -29.02 30.58
CA PRO A 141 -11.56 -27.93 30.16
C PRO A 141 -12.39 -26.73 29.66
N PRO A 142 -11.95 -25.49 29.91
CA PRO A 142 -12.62 -24.30 29.40
C PRO A 142 -12.59 -24.29 27.87
N SER A 143 -13.69 -23.87 27.25
CA SER A 143 -13.77 -23.75 25.80
C SER A 143 -12.77 -22.69 25.30
N ARG A 144 -12.19 -22.93 24.11
CA ARG A 144 -11.27 -21.99 23.46
C ARG A 144 -11.97 -20.62 23.33
N PRO A 145 -11.27 -19.51 23.63
CA PRO A 145 -11.88 -18.18 23.49
C PRO A 145 -12.31 -17.93 22.04
N LYS A 146 -13.55 -17.46 21.86
CA LYS A 146 -14.15 -17.19 20.54
C LYS A 146 -13.32 -16.23 19.68
N SER A 147 -12.60 -15.29 20.31
CA SER A 147 -11.72 -14.36 19.61
C SER A 147 -10.58 -15.07 18.87
N LEU A 148 -10.02 -16.14 19.46
CA LEU A 148 -8.99 -16.96 18.83
C LEU A 148 -9.55 -17.84 17.71
N GLU A 149 -10.78 -18.32 17.89
CA GLU A 149 -11.49 -19.11 16.86
C GLU A 149 -11.78 -18.26 15.61
N MET A 150 -12.20 -17.01 15.79
CA MET A 150 -12.39 -16.07 14.67
C MET A 150 -11.07 -15.76 13.95
N ALA A 151 -9.97 -15.56 14.69
CA ALA A 151 -8.66 -15.24 14.12
C ALA A 151 -8.09 -16.37 13.25
N LEU A 152 -8.31 -17.63 13.62
CA LEU A 152 -7.85 -18.80 12.86
C LEU A 152 -8.73 -19.13 11.64
N ASN A 153 -10.00 -18.73 11.70
CA ASN A 153 -10.96 -18.89 10.59
C ASN A 153 -10.95 -17.68 9.63
N THR A 154 -10.14 -16.66 9.91
CA THR A 154 -10.04 -15.51 8.99
C THR A 154 -9.28 -15.99 7.75
N PRO A 155 -9.87 -15.94 6.54
CA PRO A 155 -9.15 -16.35 5.35
C PRO A 155 -7.89 -15.49 5.19
N GLU A 156 -6.74 -16.14 4.97
CA GLU A 156 -5.49 -15.47 4.59
C GLU A 156 -5.81 -14.44 3.51
N PRO A 157 -5.38 -13.17 3.64
CA PRO A 157 -5.60 -12.17 2.61
C PRO A 157 -4.95 -12.71 1.33
N MET A 158 -5.80 -13.09 0.37
CA MET A 158 -5.39 -13.62 -0.92
C MET A 158 -4.37 -12.66 -1.53
N MET A 159 -3.09 -13.06 -1.50
CA MET A 159 -2.04 -12.34 -2.20
C MET A 159 -2.38 -12.47 -3.68
N VAL A 160 -2.98 -11.43 -4.26
CA VAL A 160 -3.36 -11.42 -5.67
C VAL A 160 -2.08 -11.73 -6.47
N PRO A 161 -2.05 -12.81 -7.26
CA PRO A 161 -0.89 -13.12 -8.08
C PRO A 161 -0.53 -11.91 -8.93
N LEU A 162 0.77 -11.59 -9.00
CA LEU A 162 1.31 -10.46 -9.75
C LEU A 162 1.30 -10.73 -11.27
N GLU A 163 0.22 -11.31 -11.78
CA GLU A 163 0.01 -11.65 -13.19
C GLU A 163 -1.09 -10.76 -13.79
N TYR A 164 -0.98 -9.44 -13.64
CA TYR A 164 -1.77 -8.51 -14.46
C TYR A 164 -1.14 -7.12 -14.51
N MET A 165 0.12 -7.03 -14.93
CA MET A 165 0.72 -5.76 -15.34
C MET A 165 1.63 -6.01 -16.54
N GLY A 166 1.03 -6.11 -17.72
CA GLY A 166 1.71 -5.75 -18.98
C GLY A 166 1.90 -6.87 -20.00
N ASN A 167 1.03 -6.87 -21.00
CA ASN A 167 1.37 -7.19 -22.39
C ASN A 167 0.27 -6.68 -23.34
N ASP A 168 0.06 -5.36 -23.36
CA ASP A 168 -0.51 -4.67 -24.52
C ASP A 168 0.55 -4.67 -25.63
N ASN A 169 0.70 -5.80 -26.33
CA ASN A 169 1.45 -5.86 -27.58
C ASN A 169 0.93 -6.96 -28.52
N THR A 170 -0.38 -7.18 -28.51
CA THR A 170 -1.05 -7.99 -29.54
C THR A 170 -1.74 -7.03 -30.50
N SER A 171 -1.03 -6.65 -31.56
CA SER A 171 -1.66 -6.11 -32.77
C SER A 171 -2.79 -7.06 -33.21
N PRO A 172 -3.97 -6.57 -33.61
CA PRO A 172 -4.93 -7.43 -34.26
C PRO A 172 -4.37 -7.75 -35.64
N HIS A 173 -3.80 -8.95 -35.79
CA HIS A 173 -3.57 -9.55 -37.09
C HIS A 173 -4.95 -9.73 -37.74
N LEU A 174 -5.26 -8.89 -38.75
CA LEU A 174 -6.40 -9.14 -39.63
C LEU A 174 -6.17 -10.51 -40.27
N SER A 175 -7.03 -11.47 -39.95
CA SER A 175 -7.18 -12.67 -40.77
C SER A 175 -8.04 -12.29 -41.97
N ASP A 176 -7.42 -12.17 -43.14
CA ASP A 176 -8.13 -12.26 -44.42
C ASP A 176 -8.80 -13.63 -44.53
N PRO A 177 -10.10 -13.70 -44.88
CA PRO A 177 -10.70 -14.91 -45.42
C PRO A 177 -11.06 -14.68 -46.88
N GLU A 178 -10.15 -15.02 -47.79
CA GLU A 178 -10.56 -15.45 -49.13
C GLU A 178 -10.38 -16.96 -49.26
N LEU A 179 -11.30 -17.56 -50.03
CA LEU A 179 -11.48 -18.97 -50.40
C LEU A 179 -12.33 -19.86 -49.48
N GLU A 180 -13.65 -19.82 -49.69
CA GLU A 180 -14.36 -21.01 -50.20
C GLU A 180 -15.72 -20.63 -50.82
N ARG A 181 -15.85 -20.95 -52.13
CA ARG A 181 -17.03 -21.01 -53.01
C ARG A 181 -17.52 -19.75 -53.71
#